data_AF-A0A527CYZ9-F1
#
_entry.id   AF-A0A527CYZ9-F1
#
_cell.length_a   1.000
_cell.length_b   1.000
_cell.length_c   1.000
_cell.angle_alpha   90.00
_cell.angle_beta   90.00
_cell.angle_gamma   90.00
#
_symmetry.space_group_name_H-M   'P 1'
#
loop_
_entity.id
_entity.type
_entity.pdbx_description
1 polymer ?
#
loop_
_entity_poly.entity_id
_entity_poly.type
_entity_poly.pdbx_seq_one_letter_code
_entity_poly.pdbx_strand_id
1 'polypeptide(L)'
;AAEIERRLRSPTPIVMAIGTGRTLKAAIEQLPPMECPQHKVVSLTGNISPDGSAAFYNVIFTMADRVKARSFPMPLPVIASSPEEREMLLSQPMIQPTLALAAEADVTFIGIGDLGPKAP
;
A
#
# COMPACT_ATOMS: atom_id res chain seq x y z
N ALA A 1 11.39 -8.82 3.31
CA ALA A 1 10.51 -10.00 3.43
C ALA A 1 10.40 -10.46 4.88
N ALA A 2 11.49 -10.89 5.52
CA ALA A 2 11.46 -11.45 6.88
C ALA A 2 10.75 -10.58 7.94
N GLU A 3 10.97 -9.26 7.96
CA GLU A 3 10.29 -8.39 8.94
C GLU A 3 8.78 -8.28 8.68
N ILE A 4 8.36 -8.23 7.40
CA ILE A 4 6.94 -8.24 7.03
C ILE A 4 6.30 -9.55 7.51
N GLU A 5 6.95 -10.68 7.24
CA GLU A 5 6.50 -11.99 7.70
C GLU A 5 6.39 -12.06 9.22
N ARG A 6 7.41 -11.58 9.94
CA ARG A 6 7.41 -11.56 11.41
C ARG A 6 6.23 -10.79 11.97
N ARG A 7 5.89 -9.64 11.37
CA ARG A 7 4.72 -8.84 11.77
C ARG A 7 3.40 -9.59 11.52
N LEU A 8 3.28 -10.25 10.37
CA LEU A 8 2.08 -10.99 9.96
C LEU A 8 1.85 -12.31 10.72
N ARG A 9 2.92 -12.91 11.26
CA ARG A 9 2.83 -14.10 12.12
C ARG A 9 2.36 -13.77 13.54
N SER A 10 2.35 -12.50 13.92
CA SER A 10 1.90 -12.08 15.24
C SER A 10 0.39 -12.34 15.39
N PRO A 11 -0.06 -12.93 16.51
CA PRO A 11 -1.49 -13.07 16.78
C PRO A 11 -2.14 -11.72 17.12
N THR A 12 -1.35 -10.70 17.51
CA THR A 12 -1.85 -9.36 17.83
C THR A 12 -2.30 -8.67 16.54
N PRO A 13 -3.58 -8.26 16.42
CA PRO A 13 -4.08 -7.50 15.29
C PRO A 13 -3.25 -6.23 15.06
N ILE A 14 -2.95 -5.92 13.80
CA ILE A 14 -2.24 -4.70 13.41
C ILE A 14 -2.83 -4.14 12.12
N VAL A 15 -2.67 -2.84 11.94
CA VAL A 15 -2.82 -2.13 10.68
C VAL A 15 -1.43 -1.97 10.06
N MET A 16 -1.19 -2.65 8.95
CA MET A 16 0.03 -2.56 8.17
C MET A 16 -0.17 -1.63 6.98
N ALA A 17 0.54 -0.50 6.97
CA ALA A 17 0.60 0.38 5.82
C ALA A 17 1.71 -0.04 4.86
N ILE A 18 1.43 -0.01 3.56
CA ILE A 18 2.38 -0.41 2.52
C ILE A 18 2.41 0.67 1.43
N GLY A 19 3.63 1.07 1.06
CA GLY A 19 3.89 1.90 -0.11
C GLY A 19 3.85 1.11 -1.41
N THR A 20 4.62 1.56 -2.40
CA THR A 20 4.70 0.93 -3.72
C THR A 20 6.15 0.74 -4.16
N GLY A 21 6.36 -0.01 -5.23
CA GLY A 21 7.64 -0.15 -5.91
C GLY A 21 8.21 -1.56 -5.97
N ARG A 22 9.26 -1.73 -6.79
CA ARG A 22 9.90 -3.02 -7.11
C ARG A 22 10.39 -3.77 -5.88
N THR A 23 11.02 -3.07 -4.93
CA THR A 23 11.56 -3.67 -3.71
C THR A 23 10.46 -4.28 -2.84
N LEU A 24 9.34 -3.57 -2.66
CA LEU A 24 8.21 -4.08 -1.88
C LEU A 24 7.52 -5.23 -2.60
N LYS A 25 7.36 -5.15 -3.94
CA LYS A 25 6.83 -6.26 -4.74
C LYS A 25 7.65 -7.53 -4.55
N ALA A 26 8.97 -7.45 -4.73
CA ALA A 26 9.86 -8.59 -4.54
C ALA A 26 9.80 -9.12 -3.09
N ALA A 27 9.73 -8.24 -2.08
CA ALA A 27 9.63 -8.65 -0.69
C ALA A 27 8.33 -9.41 -0.38
N ILE A 28 7.21 -9.04 -1.00
CA ILE A 28 5.89 -9.64 -0.82
C ILE A 28 5.77 -10.97 -1.57
N GLU A 29 6.34 -11.06 -2.77
CA GLU A 29 6.40 -12.30 -3.56
C GLU A 29 7.17 -13.42 -2.83
N GLN A 30 8.13 -13.05 -1.98
CA GLN A 30 8.92 -13.99 -1.18
C GLN A 30 8.21 -14.45 0.10
N LEU A 31 7.09 -13.84 0.50
CA LEU A 31 6.35 -14.29 1.68
C LEU A 31 5.79 -15.69 1.43
N PRO A 32 5.73 -16.60 2.41
CA PRO A 32 4.94 -17.82 2.27
C PRO A 32 3.44 -17.48 2.25
N PRO A 33 2.58 -18.34 1.68
CA PRO A 33 1.14 -18.26 1.92
C PRO A 33 0.82 -18.36 3.41
N MET A 34 -0.07 -17.51 3.91
CA MET A 34 -0.46 -17.45 5.33
C MET A 34 -1.94 -17.07 5.45
N GLU A 35 -2.55 -17.38 6.59
CA GLU A 35 -3.88 -16.90 6.96
C GLU A 35 -3.77 -15.95 8.14
N CYS A 36 -3.87 -14.65 7.86
CA CYS A 36 -3.73 -13.59 8.83
C CYS A 36 -4.95 -12.65 8.82
N PRO A 37 -6.19 -13.17 8.95
CA PRO A 37 -7.41 -12.38 8.83
C PRO A 37 -7.56 -11.29 9.93
N GLN A 38 -6.82 -11.44 11.04
CA GLN A 38 -6.78 -10.46 12.12
C GLN A 38 -6.13 -9.13 11.73
N HIS A 39 -5.29 -9.11 10.69
CA HIS A 39 -4.60 -7.90 10.26
C HIS A 39 -5.41 -7.14 9.19
N LYS A 40 -5.14 -5.84 9.11
CA LYS A 40 -5.58 -4.99 8.01
C LYS A 40 -4.36 -4.49 7.26
N VAL A 41 -4.45 -4.46 5.93
CA VAL A 41 -3.39 -3.90 5.07
C VAL A 41 -3.95 -2.70 4.33
N VAL A 42 -3.25 -1.57 4.36
CA VAL A 42 -3.70 -0.32 3.73
C VAL A 42 -2.63 0.25 2.80
N SER A 43 -3.05 0.76 1.63
CA SER A 43 -2.13 1.39 0.67
C SER A 43 -1.92 2.84 1.03
N LEU A 44 -0.66 3.29 1.04
CA LEU A 44 -0.30 4.69 1.29
C LEU A 44 -0.37 5.57 0.04
N THR A 45 -0.26 4.98 -1.13
CA THR A 45 -0.24 5.70 -2.41
C THR A 45 -1.44 5.30 -3.26
N GLY A 46 -1.87 6.23 -4.11
CA GLY A 46 -2.79 5.94 -5.19
C GLY A 46 -2.35 4.75 -6.04
N ASN A 47 -3.29 4.14 -6.75
CA ASN A 47 -3.03 2.97 -7.57
C ASN A 47 -3.37 3.17 -9.05
N ILE A 48 -3.61 4.42 -9.46
CA ILE A 48 -3.92 4.77 -10.84
C ILE A 48 -2.78 5.65 -11.39
N SER A 49 -2.23 5.23 -12.53
CA SER A 49 -1.24 5.98 -13.30
C SER A 49 -1.91 7.10 -14.08
N PRO A 50 -1.18 8.15 -14.52
CA PRO A 50 -1.77 9.25 -15.30
C PRO A 50 -2.41 8.83 -16.63
N ASP A 51 -1.97 7.71 -17.21
CA ASP A 51 -2.54 7.11 -18.42
C ASP A 51 -3.81 6.26 -18.16
N GLY A 52 -4.29 6.24 -16.91
CA GLY A 52 -5.46 5.48 -16.48
C GLY A 52 -5.17 4.00 -16.19
N SER A 53 -3.95 3.52 -16.39
CA SER A 53 -3.58 2.15 -16.06
C SER A 53 -3.49 1.94 -14.54
N ALA A 54 -3.82 0.73 -14.08
CA ALA A 54 -3.56 0.36 -12.70
C ALA A 54 -2.04 0.28 -12.48
N ALA A 55 -1.54 0.94 -11.43
CA ALA A 55 -0.13 0.97 -11.11
C ALA A 55 0.41 -0.47 -10.94
N PHE A 56 1.35 -0.86 -11.81
CA PHE A 56 1.86 -2.22 -11.92
C PHE A 56 2.50 -2.76 -10.63
N TYR A 57 3.01 -1.86 -9.78
CA TYR A 57 3.60 -2.19 -8.48
C TYR A 57 2.62 -2.07 -7.32
N ASN A 58 1.31 -2.07 -7.58
CA ASN A 58 0.32 -2.06 -6.51
C ASN A 58 0.28 -3.43 -5.82
N VAL A 59 1.13 -3.58 -4.81
CA VAL A 59 1.38 -4.84 -4.10
C VAL A 59 0.26 -5.25 -3.16
N ILE A 60 -0.74 -4.38 -2.93
CA ILE A 60 -1.77 -4.62 -1.92
C ILE A 60 -2.65 -5.83 -2.24
N PHE A 61 -2.97 -6.06 -3.52
CA PHE A 61 -3.76 -7.22 -3.94
C PHE A 61 -2.96 -8.52 -3.83
N THR A 62 -1.69 -8.50 -4.25
CA THR A 62 -0.78 -9.64 -4.09
C THR A 62 -0.59 -9.98 -2.62
N MET A 63 -0.42 -8.96 -1.76
CA MET A 63 -0.33 -9.15 -0.31
C MET A 63 -1.63 -9.78 0.24
N ALA A 64 -2.78 -9.20 -0.08
CA ALA A 64 -4.08 -9.67 0.39
C ALA A 64 -4.33 -11.13 0.01
N ASP A 65 -4.01 -11.51 -1.23
CA ASP A 65 -4.14 -12.90 -1.67
C ASP A 65 -3.18 -13.84 -0.94
N ARG A 66 -1.94 -13.39 -0.68
CA ARG A 66 -0.90 -14.21 -0.04
C ARG A 66 -1.18 -14.47 1.45
N VAL A 67 -1.73 -13.48 2.16
CA VAL A 67 -1.84 -13.50 3.63
C VAL A 67 -3.29 -13.55 4.11
N LYS A 68 -4.26 -13.53 3.18
CA LYS A 68 -5.71 -13.56 3.45
C LYS A 68 -6.20 -12.49 4.44
N ALA A 69 -5.47 -11.38 4.55
CA ALA A 69 -5.86 -10.22 5.34
C ALA A 69 -6.81 -9.30 4.56
N ARG A 70 -7.64 -8.53 5.29
CA ARG A 70 -8.47 -7.50 4.65
C ARG A 70 -7.58 -6.36 4.13
N SER A 71 -7.78 -6.00 2.87
CA SER A 71 -7.00 -4.97 2.19
C SER A 71 -7.82 -3.74 1.83
N PHE A 72 -7.20 -2.57 2.00
CA PHE A 72 -7.79 -1.25 1.78
C PHE A 72 -6.92 -0.49 0.75
N PRO A 73 -7.23 -0.61 -0.55
CA PRO A 73 -6.51 0.15 -1.58
C PRO A 73 -6.84 1.65 -1.48
N MET A 74 -5.97 2.49 -2.05
CA MET A 74 -6.21 3.91 -2.23
C MET A 74 -6.63 4.16 -3.69
N PRO A 75 -7.94 4.27 -3.99
CA PRO A 75 -8.46 4.30 -5.36
C PRO A 75 -8.36 5.71 -5.98
N LEU A 76 -7.17 6.30 -5.91
CA LEU A 76 -6.85 7.63 -6.42
C LEU A 76 -5.66 7.55 -7.38
N PRO A 77 -5.47 8.55 -8.26
CA PRO A 77 -4.21 8.72 -8.96
C PRO A 77 -3.07 8.94 -7.97
N VAL A 78 -1.88 8.42 -8.30
CA VAL A 78 -0.66 8.65 -7.49
C VAL A 78 -0.27 10.13 -7.52
N ILE A 79 -0.42 10.76 -8.68
CA ILE A 79 -0.05 12.15 -8.93
C ILE A 79 -1.30 12.86 -9.41
N ALA A 80 -1.72 13.89 -8.67
CA ALA A 80 -2.73 14.83 -9.13
C ALA A 80 -2.11 15.87 -10.06
N SER A 81 -2.90 16.40 -10.98
CA SER A 81 -2.52 17.39 -11.98
C SER A 81 -2.33 18.79 -11.37
N SER A 82 -2.97 19.07 -10.23
CA SER A 82 -2.82 20.32 -9.49
C SER A 82 -3.04 20.15 -7.97
N PRO A 83 -2.62 21.11 -7.14
CA PRO A 83 -2.93 21.14 -5.72
C PRO A 83 -4.43 21.15 -5.42
N GLU A 84 -5.22 21.86 -6.23
CA GLU A 84 -6.69 21.94 -6.09
C GLU A 84 -7.35 20.60 -6.39
N GLU A 85 -6.91 19.91 -7.44
CA GLU A 85 -7.38 18.55 -7.74
C GLU A 85 -7.01 17.59 -6.61
N ARG A 86 -5.79 17.67 -6.07
CA ARG A 86 -5.37 16.86 -4.93
C ARG A 86 -6.33 17.05 -3.74
N GLU A 87 -6.66 18.29 -3.40
CA GLU A 87 -7.57 18.57 -2.28
C GLU A 87 -8.98 18.05 -2.55
N MET A 88 -9.49 18.25 -3.77
CA MET A 88 -10.77 17.70 -4.21
C MET A 88 -10.81 16.16 -4.12
N LEU A 89 -9.75 15.47 -4.55
CA LEU A 89 -9.65 14.01 -4.47
C LEU A 89 -9.57 13.51 -3.02
N LEU A 90 -8.80 14.18 -2.17
CA LEU A 90 -8.66 13.80 -0.76
C LEU A 90 -9.93 14.07 0.05
N SER A 91 -10.69 15.12 -0.28
CA SER A 91 -11.96 15.45 0.38
C SER A 91 -13.11 14.48 0.07
N GLN A 92 -12.94 13.56 -0.88
CA GLN A 92 -13.98 12.58 -1.24
C GLN A 92 -14.34 11.70 -0.03
N PRO A 93 -15.62 11.60 0.37
CA PRO A 93 -16.04 10.82 1.54
C PRO A 93 -15.62 9.35 1.48
N MET A 94 -15.53 8.78 0.27
CA MET A 94 -15.12 7.38 0.08
C MET A 94 -13.63 7.13 0.40
N ILE A 95 -12.81 8.18 0.38
CA ILE A 95 -11.36 8.11 0.64
C ILE A 95 -11.05 8.28 2.13
N GLN A 96 -11.87 9.04 2.85
CA GLN A 96 -11.67 9.38 4.25
C GLN A 96 -11.44 8.16 5.16
N PRO A 97 -12.20 7.05 5.06
CA PRO A 97 -11.95 5.86 5.88
C PRO A 97 -10.58 5.22 5.62
N THR A 98 -10.11 5.20 4.37
CA THR A 98 -8.79 4.65 4.03
C THR A 98 -7.67 5.56 4.53
N LEU A 99 -7.83 6.88 4.44
CA LEU A 99 -6.87 7.83 5.02
C LEU A 99 -6.80 7.72 6.55
N ALA A 100 -7.95 7.62 7.22
CA ALA A 100 -8.01 7.42 8.67
C ALA A 100 -7.33 6.10 9.07
N LEU A 101 -7.62 5.01 8.37
CA LEU A 101 -6.98 3.72 8.63
C LEU A 101 -5.45 3.78 8.39
N ALA A 102 -4.99 4.48 7.35
CA ALA A 102 -3.56 4.67 7.11
C ALA A 102 -2.88 5.46 8.22
N ALA A 103 -3.56 6.45 8.82
CA ALA A 103 -3.06 7.21 9.96
C ALA A 103 -2.96 6.37 11.25
N GLU A 104 -3.75 5.30 11.37
CA GLU A 104 -3.73 4.36 12.48
C GLU A 104 -2.71 3.21 12.31
N ALA A 105 -1.83 3.27 11.31
CA ALA A 105 -0.90 2.19 11.01
C ALA A 105 0.11 1.93 12.16
N ASP A 106 0.15 0.69 12.66
CA ASP A 106 1.13 0.24 13.65
C ASP A 106 2.54 0.08 13.05
N VAL A 107 2.60 -0.21 11.75
CA VAL A 107 3.84 -0.39 11.00
C VAL A 107 3.66 0.03 9.55
N THR A 108 4.68 0.68 9.01
CA THR A 108 4.70 1.19 7.64
C THR A 108 5.92 0.64 6.90
N PHE A 109 5.69 0.00 5.75
CA PHE A 109 6.75 -0.44 4.84
C PHE A 109 6.75 0.41 3.56
N ILE A 110 7.84 1.15 3.34
CA ILE A 110 8.02 1.99 2.15
C ILE A 110 9.28 1.60 1.39
N GLY A 111 9.24 1.77 0.07
CA GLY A 111 10.45 1.83 -0.75
C GLY A 111 10.96 3.26 -0.81
N ILE A 112 12.28 3.41 -0.89
CA ILE A 112 12.92 4.71 -1.17
C ILE A 112 13.44 4.64 -2.60
N GLY A 113 12.95 5.55 -3.45
CA GLY A 113 13.44 5.73 -4.81
C GLY A 113 14.62 6.70 -4.84
N ASP A 114 15.55 6.47 -5.77
CA ASP A 114 16.63 7.42 -6.06
C ASP A 114 16.15 8.49 -7.04
N LEU A 115 16.69 9.71 -6.90
CA LEU A 115 16.44 10.83 -7.78
C LEU A 115 17.77 11.30 -8.33
N GLY A 116 18.07 10.90 -9.56
CA GLY A 116 19.30 11.27 -10.24
C GLY A 116 19.25 10.97 -11.73
N PRO A 117 20.25 11.42 -12.52
CA PRO A 117 20.28 11.21 -13.97
C PRO A 117 20.34 9.73 -14.38
N LYS A 118 20.76 8.86 -13.46
CA LYS A 118 20.82 7.41 -13.62
C LYS A 118 19.79 6.69 -12.77
N ALA A 119 18.83 7.43 -12.18
CA ALA A 119 17.71 6.81 -11.53
C ALA A 119 17.00 5.92 -12.57
N PRO A 120 16.70 4.66 -12.20
CA PRO A 120 16.10 3.68 -13.10
C PRO A 120 14.69 4.06 -13.55
#